data_AF-A0A835E074-F1
#
_entry.id   AF-A0A835E074-F1
#
_cell.length_a   1.000
_cell.length_b   1.000
_cell.length_c   1.000
_cell.angle_alpha   90.00
_cell.angle_beta   90.00
_cell.angle_gamma   90.00
#
_symmetry.space_group_name_H-M   'P 1'
#
loop_
_entity.id
_entity.type
_entity.pdbx_description
1 polymer ?
#
loop_
_entity_poly.entity_id
_entity_poly.type
_entity_poly.pdbx_seq_one_letter_code
_entity_poly.pdbx_strand_id
1 'polypeptide(L)'
;MASSPTATSCVASWNGADDRRKEEKKQSKCELIRYEELPDWLKDNEFIHGYYRCEWPMKETILSIFSIHNETLNVWSHLIGFLLFLFLTVFTAMVIPRDGSSSSSWSSRSSTAYWGDLVEMANMTVALRHDALAACFLLPPSAAEPGLSEDGQKIPTSCPPNTSSSQSNRHHGIQIQDNTSTPGPSMDDDADTLAAATAVPDPVTRWPVFAYLAGAMVCLLTSSACHLILCHSERTAYVTLRLDYAGIASLIVTSFYPLAYYSFLCHPSLQRLYMGSITALGAAAATVSLVPAFQAPELRPLRAALFTCMGASGVVPVAHKLVIYGGTSPGAVASAWYEALMGVSYGVGVVVYAARVPERWAPGRFDLVGHSHQLFHLFVVAGAYAHYLAGVEYLKWRDVDKC
;
A
#
# COMPACT_ATOMS: atom_id res chain seq x y z
N MET A 1 2.69 11.04 -82.31
CA MET A 1 2.23 10.22 -81.18
C MET A 1 3.43 9.91 -80.32
N ALA A 2 3.32 10.25 -79.04
CA ALA A 2 4.35 10.11 -78.02
C ALA A 2 4.56 8.63 -77.61
N SER A 3 5.80 8.26 -77.24
CA SER A 3 6.14 7.69 -75.92
C SER A 3 7.48 6.92 -75.92
N SER A 4 8.46 7.45 -75.18
CA SER A 4 9.31 6.71 -74.22
C SER A 4 8.91 7.21 -72.81
N PRO A 5 9.21 6.58 -71.65
CA PRO A 5 10.27 5.58 -71.38
C PRO A 5 9.90 4.43 -70.41
N THR A 6 10.74 3.39 -70.34
CA THR A 6 10.84 2.46 -69.20
C THR A 6 11.94 2.95 -68.24
N ALA A 7 11.57 3.27 -67.00
CA ALA A 7 12.51 3.44 -65.88
C ALA A 7 12.03 2.57 -64.71
N THR A 8 12.79 1.52 -64.42
CA THR A 8 12.49 0.52 -63.40
C THR A 8 13.14 0.90 -62.08
N SER A 9 12.30 0.95 -61.03
CA SER A 9 12.53 0.62 -59.62
C SER A 9 13.96 0.77 -59.05
N CYS A 10 14.16 1.83 -58.25
CA CYS A 10 15.27 1.96 -57.29
C CYS A 10 14.85 2.86 -56.11
N VAL A 11 13.79 2.52 -55.37
CA VAL A 11 13.39 3.33 -54.17
C VAL A 11 13.02 2.49 -52.94
N ALA A 12 12.86 1.17 -53.03
CA ALA A 12 12.34 0.38 -51.90
C ALA A 12 13.39 -0.18 -50.90
N SER A 13 14.70 -0.08 -51.17
CA SER A 13 15.76 -0.71 -50.33
C SER A 13 16.39 0.23 -49.28
N TRP A 14 16.34 1.54 -49.50
CA TRP A 14 17.06 2.52 -48.68
C TRP A 14 16.41 2.78 -47.32
N ASN A 15 15.07 2.77 -47.24
CA ASN A 15 14.35 3.00 -45.98
C ASN A 15 14.59 1.88 -44.95
N GLY A 16 14.63 0.62 -45.38
CA GLY A 16 14.86 -0.51 -44.48
C GLY A 16 16.29 -0.62 -43.93
N ALA A 17 17.29 -0.05 -44.61
CA ALA A 17 18.67 -0.01 -44.11
C ALA A 17 18.89 1.10 -43.09
N ASP A 18 18.24 2.26 -43.30
CA ASP A 18 18.29 3.39 -42.35
C ASP A 18 17.48 3.09 -41.07
N ASP A 19 16.32 2.44 -41.21
CA ASP A 19 15.52 1.99 -40.05
C ASP A 19 16.25 0.93 -39.23
N ARG A 20 16.88 -0.07 -39.87
CA ARG A 20 17.73 -1.05 -39.17
C ARG A 20 18.91 -0.41 -38.44
N ARG A 21 19.61 0.56 -39.06
CA ARG A 21 20.70 1.29 -38.40
C ARG A 21 20.22 2.13 -37.22
N LYS A 22 19.02 2.72 -37.32
CA LYS A 22 18.40 3.46 -36.22
C LYS A 22 18.00 2.52 -35.09
N GLU A 23 17.46 1.35 -35.39
CA GLU A 23 17.13 0.31 -34.42
C GLU A 23 18.39 -0.24 -33.73
N GLU A 24 19.45 -0.55 -34.47
CA GLU A 24 20.73 -1.00 -33.91
C GLU A 24 21.36 0.07 -33.00
N LYS A 25 21.38 1.34 -33.43
CA LYS A 25 21.83 2.45 -32.57
C LYS A 25 20.96 2.63 -31.33
N LYS A 26 19.67 2.43 -31.46
CA LYS A 26 18.71 2.54 -30.35
C LYS A 26 18.86 1.38 -29.38
N GLN A 27 19.11 0.17 -29.88
CA GLN A 27 19.33 -1.04 -29.10
C GLN A 27 20.67 -0.98 -28.35
N SER A 28 21.73 -0.48 -29.01
CA SER A 28 23.01 -0.16 -28.35
C SER A 28 22.85 0.89 -27.25
N LYS A 29 21.95 1.86 -27.42
CA LYS A 29 21.67 2.88 -26.40
C LYS A 29 20.85 2.35 -25.22
N CYS A 30 20.18 1.21 -25.38
CA CYS A 30 19.34 0.57 -24.36
C CYS A 30 19.97 -0.73 -23.82
N GLU A 31 21.30 -0.86 -23.90
CA GLU A 31 22.01 -1.98 -23.29
C GLU A 31 22.06 -1.81 -21.76
N LEU A 32 22.02 -2.93 -21.04
CA LEU A 32 22.23 -2.95 -19.60
C LEU A 32 23.73 -2.93 -19.34
N ILE A 33 24.18 -2.01 -18.50
CA ILE A 33 25.59 -1.80 -18.23
C ILE A 33 25.98 -2.28 -16.83
N ARG A 34 27.29 -2.38 -16.62
CA ARG A 34 27.88 -2.72 -15.32
C ARG A 34 28.05 -1.50 -14.43
N TYR A 35 28.19 -1.75 -13.13
CA TYR A 35 28.40 -0.72 -12.12
C TYR A 35 29.58 0.20 -12.42
N GLU A 36 30.70 -0.34 -12.92
CA GLU A 36 31.92 0.43 -13.16
C GLU A 36 31.73 1.48 -14.27
N GLU A 37 30.86 1.18 -15.23
CA GLU A 37 30.55 2.00 -16.41
C GLU A 37 29.52 3.10 -16.11
N LEU A 38 28.84 3.05 -14.96
CA LEU A 38 27.86 4.06 -14.59
C LEU A 38 28.51 5.44 -14.37
N PRO A 39 27.79 6.53 -14.70
CA PRO A 39 28.18 7.85 -14.25
C PRO A 39 28.03 7.98 -12.73
N ASP A 40 28.83 8.84 -12.10
CA ASP A 40 28.92 8.96 -10.64
C ASP A 40 27.58 9.29 -9.96
N TRP A 41 26.68 10.00 -10.64
CA TRP A 41 25.36 10.34 -10.11
C TRP A 41 24.40 9.14 -10.01
N LEU A 42 24.70 8.02 -10.69
CA LEU A 42 23.90 6.79 -10.69
C LEU A 42 24.57 5.65 -9.89
N LYS A 43 25.82 5.83 -9.46
CA LYS A 43 26.56 4.87 -8.61
C LYS A 43 26.10 4.97 -7.16
N ASP A 44 25.13 4.14 -6.80
CA ASP A 44 24.50 4.15 -5.47
C ASP A 44 25.01 3.04 -4.54
N ASN A 45 25.20 1.83 -5.07
CA ASN A 45 25.51 0.62 -4.32
C ASN A 45 26.57 -0.24 -5.01
N GLU A 46 27.80 -0.19 -4.50
CA GLU A 46 28.95 -0.92 -5.06
C GLU A 46 28.86 -2.45 -5.01
N PHE A 47 27.90 -3.02 -4.28
CA PHE A 47 27.72 -4.47 -4.18
C PHE A 47 26.84 -5.06 -5.29
N ILE A 48 26.16 -4.20 -6.05
CA ILE A 48 25.35 -4.57 -7.20
C ILE A 48 26.20 -4.36 -8.45
N HIS A 49 26.52 -5.42 -9.18
CA HIS A 49 27.57 -5.33 -10.22
C HIS A 49 27.02 -5.08 -11.62
N GLY A 50 25.80 -5.52 -11.93
CA GLY A 50 25.24 -5.43 -13.28
C GLY A 50 23.76 -5.07 -13.36
N TYR A 51 23.23 -5.19 -14.58
CA TYR A 51 21.82 -4.97 -14.92
C TYR A 51 21.32 -3.54 -14.76
N TYR A 52 22.21 -2.54 -14.87
CA TYR A 52 21.84 -1.15 -14.77
C TYR A 52 21.34 -0.58 -16.10
N ARG A 53 20.27 0.23 -16.03
CA ARG A 53 19.83 1.09 -17.13
C ARG A 53 20.55 2.43 -17.03
N CYS A 54 21.01 3.01 -18.13
CA CYS A 54 21.73 4.29 -18.11
C CYS A 54 21.44 5.13 -19.35
N GLU A 55 20.92 6.34 -19.16
CA GLU A 55 20.61 7.34 -20.20
C GLU A 55 19.68 6.84 -21.32
N TRP A 56 18.78 5.91 -20.97
CA TRP A 56 17.78 5.38 -21.90
C TRP A 56 16.78 6.48 -22.32
N PRO A 57 16.28 6.47 -23.58
CA PRO A 57 15.22 7.39 -24.00
C PRO A 57 13.94 7.18 -23.17
N MET A 58 13.24 8.26 -22.80
CA MET A 58 12.07 8.23 -21.90
C MET A 58 11.02 7.16 -22.26
N LYS A 59 10.75 6.97 -23.56
CA LYS A 59 9.81 5.93 -24.02
C LYS A 59 10.28 4.53 -23.60
N GLU A 60 11.55 4.22 -23.80
CA GLU A 60 12.14 2.92 -23.45
C GLU A 60 12.25 2.79 -21.93
N THR A 61 12.57 3.88 -21.22
CA THR A 61 12.53 3.92 -19.76
C THR A 61 11.16 3.57 -19.20
N ILE A 62 10.07 4.12 -19.75
CA ILE A 62 8.71 3.76 -19.31
C ILE A 62 8.37 2.32 -19.66
N LEU A 63 8.71 1.88 -20.89
CA LEU A 63 8.46 0.49 -21.33
C LEU A 63 9.29 -0.55 -20.57
N SER A 64 10.42 -0.14 -19.98
CA SER A 64 11.29 -1.02 -19.20
C SER A 64 10.63 -1.56 -17.93
N ILE A 65 9.47 -1.04 -17.52
CA ILE A 65 8.64 -1.68 -16.48
C ILE A 65 8.33 -3.17 -16.78
N PHE A 66 8.29 -3.55 -18.05
CA PHE A 66 8.10 -4.93 -18.50
C PHE A 66 9.42 -5.66 -18.81
N SER A 67 10.56 -5.06 -18.48
CA SER A 67 11.91 -5.61 -18.70
C SER A 67 12.58 -5.97 -17.37
N ILE A 68 13.56 -6.87 -17.43
CA ILE A 68 14.34 -7.30 -16.27
C ILE A 68 15.60 -6.45 -16.16
N HIS A 69 15.77 -5.79 -15.02
CA HIS A 69 16.91 -4.97 -14.65
C HIS A 69 16.99 -4.87 -13.11
N ASN A 70 18.07 -4.30 -12.58
CA ASN A 70 18.29 -4.19 -11.14
C ASN A 70 17.14 -3.45 -10.39
N GLU A 71 16.51 -2.49 -11.06
CA GLU A 71 15.38 -1.72 -10.49
C GLU A 71 14.00 -2.40 -10.61
N THR A 72 13.87 -3.57 -11.26
CA THR A 72 12.55 -4.13 -11.62
C THR A 72 11.69 -4.36 -10.38
N LEU A 73 12.23 -5.02 -9.35
CA LEU A 73 11.48 -5.28 -8.13
C LEU A 73 11.29 -4.02 -7.28
N ASN A 74 12.18 -3.03 -7.35
CA ASN A 74 11.96 -1.73 -6.69
C ASN A 74 10.72 -1.03 -7.26
N VAL A 75 10.56 -1.03 -8.59
CA VAL A 75 9.39 -0.49 -9.29
C VAL A 75 8.12 -1.28 -8.94
N TRP A 76 8.15 -2.61 -9.10
CA TRP A 76 6.96 -3.46 -8.95
C TRP A 76 6.48 -3.60 -7.51
N SER A 77 7.38 -3.69 -6.52
CA SER A 77 7.00 -3.78 -5.10
C SER A 77 6.12 -2.60 -4.67
N HIS A 78 6.54 -1.38 -4.99
CA HIS A 78 5.76 -0.18 -4.67
C HIS A 78 4.58 0.05 -5.62
N LEU A 79 4.64 -0.39 -6.89
CA LEU A 79 3.47 -0.33 -7.78
C LEU A 79 2.35 -1.26 -7.30
N ILE A 80 2.69 -2.50 -6.92
CA ILE A 80 1.74 -3.46 -6.33
C ILE A 80 1.23 -2.91 -5.00
N GLY A 81 2.10 -2.34 -4.17
CA GLY A 81 1.71 -1.64 -2.96
C GLY A 81 0.69 -0.52 -3.23
N PHE A 82 0.92 0.32 -4.24
CA PHE A 82 -0.02 1.36 -4.63
C PHE A 82 -1.38 0.77 -5.03
N LEU A 83 -1.40 -0.29 -5.84
CA LEU A 83 -2.64 -0.95 -6.24
C LEU A 83 -3.38 -1.58 -5.05
N LEU A 84 -2.64 -2.17 -4.10
CA LEU A 84 -3.19 -2.65 -2.83
C LEU A 84 -3.86 -1.50 -2.06
N PHE A 85 -3.17 -0.37 -1.87
CA PHE A 85 -3.72 0.77 -1.14
C PHE A 85 -4.87 1.46 -1.87
N LEU A 86 -4.88 1.46 -3.20
CA LEU A 86 -6.01 1.90 -4.01
C LEU A 86 -7.23 1.00 -3.78
N PHE A 87 -7.03 -0.32 -3.82
CA PHE A 87 -8.07 -1.28 -3.50
C PHE A 87 -8.60 -1.08 -2.08
N LEU A 88 -7.72 -0.98 -1.08
CA LEU A 88 -8.10 -0.73 0.31
C LEU A 88 -8.85 0.60 0.46
N THR A 89 -8.50 1.62 -0.32
CA THR A 89 -9.21 2.92 -0.31
C THR A 89 -10.62 2.78 -0.85
N VAL A 90 -10.80 2.15 -2.01
CA VAL A 90 -12.12 1.90 -2.59
C VAL A 90 -12.94 1.02 -1.67
N PHE A 91 -12.36 -0.07 -1.15
CA PHE A 91 -13.01 -0.98 -0.22
C PHE A 91 -13.46 -0.25 1.05
N THR A 92 -12.59 0.53 1.69
CA THR A 92 -12.94 1.35 2.85
C THR A 92 -14.05 2.36 2.50
N ALA A 93 -13.99 3.01 1.34
CA ALA A 93 -15.05 3.95 0.93
C ALA A 93 -16.41 3.27 0.68
N MET A 94 -16.42 2.03 0.18
CA MET A 94 -17.64 1.29 -0.15
C MET A 94 -18.26 0.63 1.08
N VAL A 95 -17.40 0.15 1.99
CA VAL A 95 -17.83 -0.74 3.07
C VAL A 95 -18.10 0.07 4.32
N ILE A 96 -17.35 1.15 4.60
CA ILE A 96 -17.57 2.03 5.77
C ILE A 96 -18.52 3.18 5.39
N PRO A 97 -19.82 3.17 5.78
CA PRO A 97 -20.77 4.19 5.37
C PRO A 97 -20.37 5.56 5.90
N ARG A 98 -20.42 6.61 5.07
CA ARG A 98 -20.02 7.97 5.46
C ARG A 98 -21.01 8.65 6.41
N ASP A 99 -22.29 8.34 6.28
CA ASP A 99 -23.36 9.11 6.90
C ASP A 99 -24.41 8.15 7.51
N GLY A 100 -25.05 8.55 8.61
CA GLY A 100 -26.18 7.84 9.22
C GLY A 100 -27.45 7.78 8.35
N SER A 101 -27.34 7.93 7.03
CA SER A 101 -28.45 7.72 6.10
C SER A 101 -28.66 6.23 5.90
N SER A 102 -29.47 5.66 6.79
CA SER A 102 -30.10 4.36 6.63
C SER A 102 -30.86 4.29 5.30
N SER A 103 -30.22 3.78 4.27
CA SER A 103 -30.93 3.14 3.15
C SER A 103 -31.46 1.81 3.69
N SER A 104 -32.79 1.76 3.83
CA SER A 104 -33.59 0.67 4.42
C SER A 104 -33.45 -0.71 3.74
N SER A 105 -32.55 -0.85 2.76
CA SER A 105 -32.26 -2.11 2.07
C SER A 105 -31.01 -2.83 2.59
N TRP A 106 -30.19 -2.21 3.45
CA TRP A 106 -28.94 -2.80 3.96
C TRP A 106 -28.91 -3.09 5.47
N SER A 107 -29.98 -2.75 6.20
CA SER A 107 -30.09 -2.91 7.66
C SER A 107 -30.11 -4.37 8.16
N SER A 108 -29.99 -5.37 7.28
CA SER A 108 -29.96 -6.79 7.67
C SER A 108 -28.55 -7.37 7.81
N ARG A 109 -27.49 -6.66 7.38
CA ARG A 109 -26.10 -7.09 7.64
C ARG A 109 -25.63 -6.44 8.94
N SER A 110 -25.63 -7.23 10.02
CA SER A 110 -25.09 -6.84 11.33
C SER A 110 -23.70 -6.21 11.18
N SER A 111 -23.37 -5.19 11.97
CA SER A 111 -22.02 -4.61 12.08
C SER A 111 -20.93 -5.68 12.30
N THR A 112 -21.31 -6.83 12.88
CA THR A 112 -20.45 -8.01 13.04
C THR A 112 -20.06 -8.66 11.70
N ALA A 113 -20.94 -8.66 10.69
CA ALA A 113 -20.66 -9.18 9.35
C ALA A 113 -19.74 -8.23 8.56
N TYR A 114 -19.93 -6.92 8.72
CA TYR A 114 -19.08 -5.89 8.13
C TYR A 114 -17.62 -5.98 8.63
N TRP A 115 -17.44 -6.09 9.94
CA TRP A 115 -16.10 -6.31 10.52
C TRP A 115 -15.59 -7.73 10.31
N GLY A 116 -16.49 -8.71 10.18
CA GLY A 116 -16.19 -10.09 9.80
C GLY A 116 -15.53 -10.18 8.43
N ASP A 117 -16.14 -9.61 7.39
CA ASP A 117 -15.59 -9.59 6.02
C ASP A 117 -14.20 -8.89 5.97
N LEU A 118 -14.01 -7.85 6.78
CA LEU A 118 -12.76 -7.07 6.82
C LEU A 118 -11.64 -7.77 7.59
N VAL A 119 -11.99 -8.46 8.69
CA VAL A 119 -11.07 -9.33 9.44
C VAL A 119 -10.75 -10.58 8.64
N GLU A 120 -11.71 -11.15 7.90
CA GLU A 120 -11.51 -12.31 7.04
C GLU A 120 -10.59 -11.96 5.86
N MET A 121 -10.71 -10.77 5.25
CA MET A 121 -9.72 -10.27 4.29
C MET A 121 -8.34 -10.03 4.92
N ALA A 122 -8.29 -9.45 6.12
CA ALA A 122 -7.03 -9.30 6.87
C ALA A 122 -6.43 -10.67 7.26
N ASN A 123 -7.25 -11.71 7.40
CA ASN A 123 -6.80 -13.08 7.64
C ASN A 123 -6.40 -13.79 6.35
N MET A 124 -7.04 -13.48 5.21
CA MET A 124 -6.65 -13.99 3.90
C MET A 124 -5.29 -13.43 3.44
N THR A 125 -4.96 -12.18 3.77
CA THR A 125 -3.61 -11.64 3.56
C THR A 125 -2.57 -12.32 4.45
N VAL A 126 -2.96 -12.77 5.66
CA VAL A 126 -2.13 -13.64 6.51
C VAL A 126 -2.01 -15.06 5.92
N ALA A 127 -3.05 -15.60 5.29
CA ALA A 127 -2.98 -16.89 4.59
C ALA A 127 -2.04 -16.83 3.38
N LEU A 128 -2.09 -15.75 2.58
CA LEU A 128 -1.14 -15.47 1.51
C LEU A 128 0.31 -15.34 2.01
N ARG A 129 0.51 -14.89 3.26
CA ARG A 129 1.83 -14.84 3.92
C ARG A 129 2.37 -16.24 4.25
N HIS A 130 1.52 -17.20 4.61
CA HIS A 130 1.97 -18.57 4.86
C HIS A 130 2.38 -19.30 3.58
N ASP A 131 1.66 -19.11 2.48
CA ASP A 131 1.98 -19.75 1.20
C ASP A 131 3.17 -19.09 0.48
N ALA A 132 3.29 -17.75 0.54
CA ALA A 132 4.43 -17.05 -0.04
C ALA A 132 5.74 -17.29 0.74
N LEU A 133 5.68 -17.37 2.08
CA LEU A 133 6.86 -17.74 2.88
C LEU A 133 7.21 -19.22 2.71
N ALA A 134 6.23 -20.11 2.55
CA ALA A 134 6.49 -21.52 2.24
C ALA A 134 7.13 -21.70 0.85
N ALA A 135 6.73 -20.89 -0.14
CA ALA A 135 7.33 -20.89 -1.48
C ALA A 135 8.78 -20.33 -1.49
N CYS A 136 9.12 -19.41 -0.59
CA CYS A 136 10.48 -18.88 -0.47
C CYS A 136 11.47 -19.78 0.30
N PHE A 137 11.00 -20.76 1.07
CA PHE A 137 11.84 -21.64 1.88
C PHE A 137 12.01 -23.07 1.34
N LEU A 138 11.42 -23.41 0.19
CA LEU A 138 11.54 -24.73 -0.43
C LEU A 138 12.23 -24.66 -1.80
N LEU A 139 13.55 -24.44 -1.77
CA LEU A 139 14.44 -24.83 -2.85
C LEU A 139 15.55 -25.73 -2.29
N PRO A 140 15.54 -27.05 -2.55
CA PRO A 140 16.74 -27.86 -2.51
C PRO A 140 17.43 -27.87 -3.90
N PRO A 141 18.76 -28.04 -3.95
CA PRO A 141 19.57 -27.90 -5.16
C PRO A 141 19.48 -29.14 -6.06
N SER A 142 19.80 -28.93 -7.34
CA SER A 142 19.96 -29.97 -8.36
C SER A 142 21.04 -31.01 -8.00
N ALA A 143 20.76 -32.27 -8.29
CA ALA A 143 21.77 -33.32 -8.49
C ALA A 143 21.20 -34.43 -9.40
N ALA A 144 22.10 -35.04 -10.17
CA ALA A 144 21.88 -35.88 -11.34
C ALA A 144 21.31 -37.30 -11.07
N GLU A 145 20.55 -37.78 -12.08
CA GLU A 145 20.19 -39.14 -12.58
C GLU A 145 20.99 -40.39 -12.12
N PRO A 146 20.58 -41.67 -12.39
CA PRO A 146 19.34 -42.19 -13.04
C PRO A 146 18.68 -43.44 -12.36
N GLY A 147 17.44 -43.78 -12.77
CA GLY A 147 17.01 -45.19 -12.95
C GLY A 147 15.77 -45.74 -12.23
N LEU A 148 14.83 -46.23 -13.07
CA LEU A 148 13.88 -47.37 -12.93
C LEU A 148 12.46 -47.22 -12.32
N SER A 149 11.51 -47.49 -13.23
CA SER A 149 10.25 -48.28 -13.15
C SER A 149 8.98 -47.78 -12.45
N GLU A 150 7.97 -47.58 -13.31
CA GLU A 150 6.55 -48.01 -13.23
C GLU A 150 5.91 -48.22 -11.85
N ASP A 151 4.88 -47.42 -11.53
CA ASP A 151 3.51 -47.95 -11.47
C ASP A 151 2.48 -46.80 -11.36
N GLY A 152 1.37 -46.95 -12.09
CA GLY A 152 0.30 -45.97 -12.18
C GLY A 152 -0.74 -46.10 -11.07
N GLN A 153 -1.32 -44.98 -10.63
CA GLN A 153 -2.66 -44.98 -10.02
C GLN A 153 -3.34 -43.59 -10.08
N LYS A 154 -4.25 -43.49 -11.06
CA LYS A 154 -5.53 -42.75 -11.16
C LYS A 154 -5.83 -41.59 -10.19
N ILE A 155 -6.06 -40.43 -10.82
CA ILE A 155 -6.81 -39.26 -10.33
C ILE A 155 -8.32 -39.58 -10.28
N PRO A 156 -9.05 -39.24 -9.20
CA PRO A 156 -10.51 -39.08 -9.24
C PRO A 156 -10.91 -37.60 -9.26
N THR A 157 -11.56 -37.23 -10.36
CA THR A 157 -12.37 -36.03 -10.55
C THR A 157 -13.79 -36.28 -10.03
N SER A 158 -14.27 -35.55 -9.02
CA SER A 158 -15.71 -35.30 -8.81
C SER A 158 -16.00 -34.31 -7.69
N CYS A 159 -16.73 -33.24 -8.02
CA CYS A 159 -17.37 -32.29 -7.10
C CYS A 159 -18.62 -32.89 -6.41
N PRO A 160 -19.02 -32.40 -5.22
CA PRO A 160 -20.28 -32.79 -4.58
C PRO A 160 -21.48 -31.94 -5.06
N PRO A 161 -22.71 -32.50 -5.10
CA PRO A 161 -23.90 -31.79 -5.57
C PRO A 161 -24.66 -31.04 -4.47
N ASN A 162 -25.29 -29.94 -4.88
CA ASN A 162 -26.33 -29.21 -4.14
C ASN A 162 -27.60 -30.05 -4.01
N THR A 163 -28.20 -30.08 -2.82
CA THR A 163 -29.61 -30.44 -2.63
C THR A 163 -30.33 -29.33 -1.90
N SER A 164 -31.18 -28.62 -2.63
CA SER A 164 -32.28 -27.81 -2.13
C SER A 164 -33.48 -28.73 -1.86
N SER A 165 -34.12 -28.59 -0.71
CA SER A 165 -35.45 -29.14 -0.45
C SER A 165 -36.37 -28.04 0.05
N SER A 166 -37.28 -27.64 -0.83
CA SER A 166 -38.46 -26.83 -0.57
C SER A 166 -39.43 -27.58 0.34
N GLN A 167 -40.02 -26.89 1.33
CA GLN A 167 -41.31 -27.28 1.88
C GLN A 167 -42.27 -26.08 1.85
N SER A 168 -43.28 -26.26 1.00
CA SER A 168 -44.51 -25.50 0.91
C SER A 168 -45.44 -25.90 2.05
N ASN A 169 -46.10 -24.95 2.70
CA ASN A 169 -47.44 -25.18 3.25
C ASN A 169 -48.27 -23.90 3.29
N ARG A 170 -49.56 -24.09 2.96
CA ARG A 170 -50.58 -23.09 2.61
C ARG A 170 -51.31 -22.50 3.82
N HIS A 171 -51.89 -21.32 3.57
CA HIS A 171 -53.01 -20.61 4.17
C HIS A 171 -53.87 -21.24 5.29
N HIS A 172 -54.16 -20.42 6.31
CA HIS A 172 -55.54 -20.12 6.75
C HIS A 172 -55.60 -18.75 7.43
N GLY A 173 -56.54 -17.91 7.00
CA GLY A 173 -56.90 -16.66 7.67
C GLY A 173 -58.13 -16.85 8.56
N ILE A 174 -58.18 -16.14 9.68
CA ILE A 174 -59.38 -15.82 10.45
C ILE A 174 -59.21 -14.41 11.02
N GLN A 175 -60.10 -13.49 10.63
CA GLN A 175 -60.37 -12.22 11.29
C GLN A 175 -61.14 -12.49 12.58
N ILE A 176 -60.76 -11.84 13.69
CA ILE A 176 -61.70 -11.48 14.74
C ILE A 176 -61.46 -10.01 15.09
N GLN A 177 -62.54 -9.26 14.99
CA GLN A 177 -62.74 -7.86 15.28
C GLN A 177 -63.34 -7.79 16.68
N ASP A 178 -62.78 -6.99 17.58
CA ASP A 178 -63.48 -6.56 18.80
C ASP A 178 -63.25 -5.06 19.03
N ASN A 179 -64.37 -4.35 18.97
CA ASN A 179 -64.51 -2.93 19.31
C ASN A 179 -64.88 -2.84 20.79
N THR A 180 -64.12 -2.07 21.58
CA THR A 180 -64.66 -1.40 22.77
C THR A 180 -63.99 -0.05 22.95
N SER A 181 -64.83 0.98 23.04
CA SER A 181 -64.53 2.41 23.13
C SER A 181 -64.82 2.94 24.53
N THR A 182 -63.89 3.68 25.15
CA THR A 182 -64.15 4.79 26.11
C THR A 182 -62.85 5.61 26.36
N PRO A 183 -62.91 6.89 26.81
CA PRO A 183 -62.00 7.95 26.32
C PRO A 183 -60.96 8.51 27.32
N GLY A 184 -59.81 8.96 26.78
CA GLY A 184 -58.82 9.91 27.37
C GLY A 184 -57.84 9.35 28.43
N PRO A 185 -56.58 9.82 28.54
CA PRO A 185 -56.02 11.11 28.10
C PRO A 185 -54.91 11.00 27.02
N SER A 186 -54.50 12.16 26.51
CA SER A 186 -53.46 12.42 25.49
C SER A 186 -52.21 11.54 25.56
N MET A 187 -51.96 10.75 24.50
CA MET A 187 -50.73 9.98 24.25
C MET A 187 -49.82 10.72 23.27
N ASP A 188 -49.37 11.93 23.61
CA ASP A 188 -48.38 12.65 22.79
C ASP A 188 -46.98 12.71 23.44
N ASP A 189 -46.81 12.30 24.71
CA ASP A 189 -45.52 12.41 25.41
C ASP A 189 -44.68 11.11 25.44
N ASP A 190 -45.27 9.94 25.16
CA ASP A 190 -44.57 8.65 25.21
C ASP A 190 -43.87 8.29 23.87
N ALA A 191 -44.28 8.90 22.76
CA ALA A 191 -43.68 8.67 21.44
C ALA A 191 -42.31 9.37 21.32
N ASP A 192 -42.17 10.56 21.88
CA ASP A 192 -40.91 11.31 21.89
C ASP A 192 -39.89 10.72 22.87
N THR A 193 -40.37 10.14 23.98
CA THR A 193 -39.50 9.48 24.97
C THR A 193 -38.96 8.13 24.45
N LEU A 194 -39.72 7.42 23.61
CA LEU A 194 -39.25 6.20 22.95
C LEU A 194 -38.41 6.48 21.68
N ALA A 195 -38.68 7.58 20.97
CA ALA A 195 -37.88 8.01 19.81
C ALA A 195 -36.49 8.53 20.21
N ALA A 196 -36.34 9.08 21.42
CA ALA A 196 -35.03 9.46 21.97
C ALA A 196 -34.11 8.25 22.28
N ALA A 197 -34.67 7.04 22.39
CA ALA A 197 -33.92 5.82 22.72
C ALA A 197 -33.30 5.11 21.50
N THR A 198 -33.51 5.60 20.27
CA THR A 198 -32.97 5.00 19.04
C THR A 198 -32.23 5.98 18.13
N ALA A 199 -31.71 7.08 18.67
CA ALA A 199 -30.76 7.91 17.94
C ALA A 199 -29.44 7.15 17.81
N VAL A 200 -29.25 6.44 16.68
CA VAL A 200 -27.95 5.87 16.31
C VAL A 200 -26.96 7.04 16.29
N PRO A 201 -25.93 7.05 17.18
CA PRO A 201 -25.05 8.20 17.30
C PRO A 201 -24.32 8.44 15.97
N ASP A 202 -24.32 9.68 15.46
CA ASP A 202 -23.65 10.03 14.19
C ASP A 202 -22.21 9.52 14.15
N PRO A 203 -21.82 8.73 13.14
CA PRO A 203 -20.54 8.06 13.21
C PRO A 203 -19.36 9.03 13.15
N VAL A 204 -18.22 8.65 13.73
CA VAL A 204 -17.05 9.53 13.78
C VAL A 204 -16.53 9.81 12.36
N THR A 205 -16.00 11.00 12.14
CA THR A 205 -15.50 11.38 10.81
C THR A 205 -14.34 10.47 10.40
N ARG A 206 -14.33 10.07 9.12
CA ARG A 206 -13.38 9.08 8.54
C ARG A 206 -12.24 9.70 7.74
N TRP A 207 -12.22 11.03 7.63
CA TRP A 207 -11.21 11.75 6.85
C TRP A 207 -9.75 11.42 7.25
N PRO A 208 -9.38 11.16 8.54
CA PRO A 208 -7.99 10.85 8.89
C PRO A 208 -7.49 9.57 8.23
N VAL A 209 -8.33 8.52 8.14
CA VAL A 209 -7.97 7.27 7.46
C VAL A 209 -7.79 7.49 5.96
N PHE A 210 -8.67 8.26 5.33
CA PHE A 210 -8.52 8.59 3.89
C PHE A 210 -7.31 9.48 3.60
N ALA A 211 -6.97 10.41 4.51
CA ALA A 211 -5.75 11.21 4.39
C ALA A 211 -4.51 10.32 4.48
N TYR A 212 -4.49 9.36 5.41
CA TYR A 212 -3.44 8.34 5.50
C TYR A 212 -3.33 7.51 4.22
N LEU A 213 -4.43 6.95 3.73
CA LEU A 213 -4.46 6.14 2.51
C LEU A 213 -3.96 6.93 1.29
N ALA A 214 -4.36 8.21 1.17
CA ALA A 214 -3.87 9.10 0.13
C ALA A 214 -2.36 9.35 0.25
N GLY A 215 -1.84 9.63 1.45
CA GLY A 215 -0.40 9.82 1.66
C GLY A 215 0.42 8.55 1.39
N ALA A 216 -0.10 7.37 1.75
CA ALA A 216 0.52 6.09 1.40
C ALA A 216 0.56 5.87 -0.12
N MET A 217 -0.54 6.11 -0.82
CA MET A 217 -0.58 6.02 -2.28
C MET A 217 0.39 7.00 -2.95
N VAL A 218 0.48 8.25 -2.47
CA VAL A 218 1.44 9.24 -2.96
C VAL A 218 2.87 8.70 -2.80
N CYS A 219 3.24 8.25 -1.61
CA CYS A 219 4.58 7.71 -1.34
C CYS A 219 4.95 6.55 -2.27
N LEU A 220 4.06 5.55 -2.39
CA LEU A 220 4.32 4.36 -3.19
C LEU A 220 4.39 4.68 -4.69
N LEU A 221 3.52 5.55 -5.18
CA LEU A 221 3.51 5.95 -6.57
C LEU A 221 4.73 6.80 -6.92
N THR A 222 5.11 7.79 -6.09
CA THR A 222 6.31 8.60 -6.33
C THR A 222 7.58 7.76 -6.32
N SER A 223 7.65 6.77 -5.43
CA SER A 223 8.78 5.85 -5.36
C SER A 223 8.87 4.95 -6.58
N SER A 224 7.75 4.31 -6.97
CA SER A 224 7.70 3.48 -8.17
C SER A 224 8.06 4.27 -9.44
N ALA A 225 7.50 5.48 -9.57
CA ALA A 225 7.82 6.39 -10.67
C ALA A 225 9.30 6.77 -10.67
N CYS A 226 9.88 7.09 -9.50
CA CYS A 226 11.29 7.41 -9.36
C CYS A 226 12.17 6.28 -9.88
N HIS A 227 12.05 5.07 -9.34
CA HIS A 227 12.84 3.92 -9.76
C HIS A 227 12.61 3.54 -11.24
N LEU A 228 11.42 3.82 -11.78
CA LEU A 228 11.16 3.58 -13.19
C LEU A 228 11.94 4.55 -14.08
N ILE A 229 11.94 5.85 -13.77
CA ILE A 229 12.48 6.90 -14.65
C ILE A 229 13.85 7.46 -14.26
N LEU A 230 14.42 7.04 -13.13
CA LEU A 230 15.72 7.49 -12.60
C LEU A 230 16.83 7.45 -13.65
N CYS A 231 16.87 6.39 -14.46
CA CYS A 231 17.95 6.16 -15.42
C CYS A 231 17.94 7.11 -16.63
N HIS A 232 16.90 7.94 -16.81
CA HIS A 232 16.73 8.71 -18.04
C HIS A 232 17.78 9.82 -18.23
N SER A 233 18.04 10.60 -17.17
CA SER A 233 19.03 11.68 -17.16
C SER A 233 19.31 12.15 -15.74
N GLU A 234 20.47 12.77 -15.52
CA GLU A 234 20.86 13.32 -14.22
C GLU A 234 19.79 14.27 -13.65
N ARG A 235 19.20 15.13 -14.49
CA ARG A 235 18.12 16.05 -14.09
C ARG A 235 16.86 15.28 -13.66
N THR A 236 16.51 14.21 -14.36
CA THR A 236 15.34 13.39 -14.02
C THR A 236 15.57 12.67 -12.70
N ALA A 237 16.74 12.05 -12.53
CA ALA A 237 17.14 11.42 -11.28
C ALA A 237 17.09 12.41 -10.10
N TYR A 238 17.65 13.61 -10.32
CA TYR A 238 17.63 14.71 -9.36
C TYR A 238 16.20 15.07 -8.91
N VAL A 239 15.26 15.26 -9.85
CA VAL A 239 13.89 15.67 -9.50
C VAL A 239 13.11 14.53 -8.83
N THR A 240 13.21 13.33 -9.38
CA THR A 240 12.40 12.18 -8.96
C THR A 240 12.80 11.65 -7.60
N LEU A 241 14.10 11.60 -7.29
CA LEU A 241 14.57 11.22 -5.97
C LEU A 241 14.09 12.19 -4.88
N ARG A 242 13.92 13.47 -5.20
CA ARG A 242 13.35 14.46 -4.28
C ARG A 242 11.86 14.28 -4.06
N LEU A 243 11.13 13.97 -5.13
CA LEU A 243 9.71 13.64 -5.04
C LEU A 243 9.50 12.37 -4.22
N ASP A 244 10.40 11.39 -4.34
CA ASP A 244 10.36 10.18 -3.52
C ASP A 244 10.55 10.48 -2.02
N TYR A 245 11.54 11.31 -1.66
CA TYR A 245 11.70 11.77 -0.27
C TYR A 245 10.48 12.57 0.24
N ALA A 246 9.86 13.39 -0.61
CA ALA A 246 8.62 14.07 -0.25
C ALA A 246 7.44 13.09 -0.06
N GLY A 247 7.42 11.99 -0.82
CA GLY A 247 6.50 10.88 -0.64
C GLY A 247 6.62 10.24 0.74
N ILE A 248 7.85 9.95 1.20
CA ILE A 248 8.12 9.42 2.55
C ILE A 248 7.59 10.40 3.62
N ALA A 249 7.84 11.71 3.44
CA ALA A 249 7.31 12.71 4.36
C ALA A 249 5.77 12.69 4.41
N SER A 250 5.11 12.60 3.25
CA SER A 250 3.66 12.53 3.13
C SER A 250 3.08 11.31 3.85
N LEU A 251 3.67 10.12 3.66
CA LEU A 251 3.26 8.89 4.36
C LEU A 251 3.38 9.05 5.87
N ILE A 252 4.50 9.55 6.38
CA ILE A 252 4.71 9.70 7.83
C ILE A 252 3.70 10.68 8.41
N VAL A 253 3.56 11.89 7.84
CA VAL A 253 2.62 12.90 8.35
C VAL A 253 1.19 12.37 8.38
N THR A 254 0.73 11.82 7.27
CA THR A 254 -0.66 11.38 7.15
C THR A 254 -0.95 10.14 8.00
N SER A 255 0.04 9.28 8.27
CA SER A 255 -0.11 8.15 9.21
C SER A 255 -0.37 8.60 10.64
N PHE A 256 0.12 9.77 11.05
CA PHE A 256 -0.15 10.30 12.39
C PHE A 256 -1.57 10.85 12.55
N TYR A 257 -2.26 11.19 11.46
CA TYR A 257 -3.60 11.76 11.55
C TYR A 257 -4.61 10.80 12.20
N PRO A 258 -4.78 9.53 11.79
CA PRO A 258 -5.66 8.61 12.49
C PRO A 258 -5.20 8.34 13.93
N LEU A 259 -3.90 8.14 14.15
CA LEU A 259 -3.33 7.93 15.50
C LEU A 259 -3.67 9.11 16.43
N ALA A 260 -3.36 10.35 16.05
CA ALA A 260 -3.59 11.51 16.88
C ALA A 260 -5.09 11.88 16.97
N TYR A 261 -5.84 11.78 15.87
CA TYR A 261 -7.24 12.16 15.84
C TYR A 261 -8.10 11.22 16.70
N TYR A 262 -8.00 9.91 16.48
CA TYR A 262 -8.86 8.95 17.17
C TYR A 262 -8.40 8.66 18.59
N SER A 263 -7.09 8.65 18.88
CA SER A 263 -6.62 8.42 20.26
C SER A 263 -7.03 9.54 21.20
N PHE A 264 -6.97 10.80 20.73
CA PHE A 264 -7.20 11.99 21.55
C PHE A 264 -8.51 12.70 21.21
N LEU A 265 -9.51 11.96 20.72
CA LEU A 265 -10.81 12.51 20.34
C LEU A 265 -11.47 13.28 21.51
N CYS A 266 -11.33 12.77 22.73
CA CYS A 266 -11.85 13.37 23.97
C CYS A 266 -10.91 14.43 24.58
N HIS A 267 -9.74 14.64 23.98
CA HIS A 267 -8.70 15.55 24.47
C HIS A 267 -8.27 16.50 23.34
N PRO A 268 -9.10 17.50 22.97
CA PRO A 268 -8.88 18.32 21.76
C PRO A 268 -7.54 19.07 21.75
N SER A 269 -7.01 19.44 22.92
CA SER A 269 -5.70 20.08 23.04
C SER A 269 -4.55 19.16 22.65
N LEU A 270 -4.59 17.89 23.08
CA LEU A 270 -3.58 16.89 22.73
C LEU A 270 -3.69 16.51 21.25
N GLN A 271 -4.92 16.35 20.76
CA GLN A 271 -5.19 16.09 19.35
C GLN A 271 -4.55 17.15 18.43
N ARG A 272 -4.82 18.43 18.70
CA ARG A 272 -4.23 19.55 17.93
C ARG A 272 -2.71 19.62 18.07
N LEU A 273 -2.17 19.36 19.26
CA LEU A 273 -0.73 19.36 19.50
C LEU A 273 -0.01 18.30 18.64
N TYR A 274 -0.47 17.05 18.69
CA TYR A 274 0.17 15.96 17.95
C TYR A 274 0.01 16.12 16.44
N MET A 275 -1.18 16.50 15.96
CA MET A 275 -1.41 16.73 14.53
C MET A 275 -0.66 17.96 14.00
N GLY A 276 -0.64 19.06 14.77
CA GLY A 276 0.07 20.28 14.38
C GLY A 276 1.58 20.07 14.35
N SER A 277 2.14 19.43 15.38
CA SER A 277 3.59 19.17 15.45
C SER A 277 4.09 18.26 14.33
N ILE A 278 3.40 17.16 14.04
CA ILE A 278 3.82 16.27 12.94
C ILE A 278 3.70 16.96 11.58
N THR A 279 2.64 17.76 11.36
CA THR A 279 2.45 18.49 10.10
C THR A 279 3.55 19.52 9.90
N ALA A 280 3.92 20.25 10.96
CA ALA A 280 5.01 21.22 10.92
C ALA A 280 6.37 20.54 10.65
N LEU A 281 6.64 19.42 11.33
CA LEU A 281 7.88 18.66 11.13
C LEU A 281 7.97 18.07 9.71
N GLY A 282 6.86 17.56 9.19
CA GLY A 282 6.78 17.05 7.83
C GLY A 282 6.91 18.14 6.76
N ALA A 283 6.32 19.32 6.98
CA ALA A 283 6.53 20.48 6.12
C ALA A 283 8.02 20.86 6.10
N ALA A 284 8.68 20.92 7.26
CA ALA A 284 10.11 21.18 7.35
C ALA A 284 10.93 20.10 6.61
N ALA A 285 10.63 18.81 6.81
CA ALA A 285 11.31 17.71 6.13
C ALA A 285 11.12 17.76 4.60
N ALA A 286 9.92 18.08 4.13
CA ALA A 286 9.63 18.27 2.71
C ALA A 286 10.37 19.48 2.13
N THR A 287 10.39 20.62 2.83
CA THR A 287 11.16 21.80 2.41
C THR A 287 12.65 21.49 2.30
N VAL A 288 13.23 20.86 3.32
CA VAL A 288 14.64 20.45 3.31
C VAL A 288 14.92 19.46 2.17
N SER A 289 13.97 18.59 1.83
CA SER A 289 14.12 17.59 0.75
C SER A 289 13.98 18.19 -0.66
N LEU A 290 13.11 19.18 -0.83
CA LEU A 290 12.80 19.77 -2.14
C LEU A 290 13.71 20.97 -2.49
N VAL A 291 14.20 21.71 -1.50
CA VAL A 291 15.00 22.93 -1.72
C VAL A 291 16.46 22.57 -2.01
N PRO A 292 17.03 23.03 -3.16
CA PRO A 292 18.40 22.70 -3.56
C PRO A 292 19.49 23.05 -2.53
N ALA A 293 19.32 24.15 -1.79
CA ALA A 293 20.29 24.61 -0.79
C ALA A 293 20.54 23.58 0.33
N PHE A 294 19.55 22.73 0.65
CA PHE A 294 19.66 21.74 1.72
C PHE A 294 20.14 20.36 1.24
N GLN A 295 20.62 20.28 -0.01
CA GLN A 295 20.99 19.04 -0.68
C GLN A 295 22.50 18.85 -0.78
N ALA A 296 23.28 19.76 -0.19
CA ALA A 296 24.72 19.57 -0.02
C ALA A 296 24.99 18.20 0.64
N PRO A 297 26.02 17.44 0.18
CA PRO A 297 26.38 16.15 0.76
C PRO A 297 26.53 16.17 2.29
N GLU A 298 26.99 17.29 2.82
CA GLU A 298 27.17 17.57 4.25
C GLU A 298 25.86 17.55 5.05
N LEU A 299 24.73 17.81 4.40
CA LEU A 299 23.40 17.86 5.03
C LEU A 299 22.63 16.53 4.91
N ARG A 300 23.18 15.51 4.25
CA ARG A 300 22.60 14.15 4.24
C ARG A 300 22.27 13.60 5.64
N PRO A 301 23.16 13.66 6.65
CA PRO A 301 22.83 13.19 7.99
C PRO A 301 21.69 13.99 8.64
N LEU A 302 21.61 15.30 8.38
CA LEU A 302 20.50 16.12 8.87
C LEU A 302 19.15 15.66 8.29
N ARG A 303 19.09 15.37 6.99
CA ARG A 303 17.85 14.87 6.37
C ARG A 303 17.45 13.50 6.93
N ALA A 304 18.40 12.57 7.03
CA ALA A 304 18.17 11.25 7.60
C ALA A 304 17.69 11.34 9.05
N ALA A 305 18.30 12.22 9.85
CA ALA A 305 17.87 12.48 11.21
C ALA A 305 16.45 13.06 11.27
N LEU A 306 16.08 14.01 10.39
CA LEU A 306 14.72 14.57 10.34
C LEU A 306 13.66 13.48 10.10
N PHE A 307 13.86 12.61 9.09
CA PHE A 307 12.93 11.51 8.83
C PHE A 307 12.87 10.50 9.98
N THR A 308 14.02 10.16 10.56
CA THR A 308 14.11 9.22 11.67
C THR A 308 13.42 9.77 12.92
N CYS A 309 13.69 11.03 13.28
CA CYS A 309 13.03 11.70 14.41
C CYS A 309 11.53 11.85 14.19
N MET A 310 11.12 12.17 12.96
CA MET A 310 9.70 12.28 12.62
C MET A 310 8.97 10.94 12.81
N GLY A 311 9.53 9.83 12.31
CA GLY A 311 8.97 8.49 12.55
C GLY A 311 9.00 8.08 14.02
N ALA A 312 10.14 8.26 14.70
CA ALA A 312 10.33 7.89 16.10
C ALA A 312 9.41 8.68 17.05
N SER A 313 9.02 9.90 16.69
CA SER A 313 8.11 10.72 17.47
C SER A 313 6.74 10.06 17.69
N GLY A 314 6.37 9.08 16.86
CA GLY A 314 5.11 8.32 16.96
C GLY A 314 5.02 7.45 18.22
N VAL A 315 6.15 7.09 18.83
CA VAL A 315 6.17 6.36 20.11
C VAL A 315 5.48 7.16 21.21
N VAL A 316 5.60 8.48 21.20
CA VAL A 316 5.04 9.36 22.25
C VAL A 316 3.51 9.33 22.28
N PRO A 317 2.76 9.61 21.20
CA PRO A 317 1.30 9.53 21.22
C PRO A 317 0.78 8.09 21.44
N VAL A 318 1.49 7.05 20.98
CA VAL A 318 1.11 5.66 21.26
C VAL A 318 1.23 5.35 22.76
N ALA A 319 2.35 5.71 23.39
CA ALA A 319 2.54 5.54 24.83
C ALA A 319 1.50 6.35 25.62
N HIS A 320 1.25 7.60 25.23
CA HIS A 320 0.27 8.45 25.89
C HIS A 320 -1.16 7.89 25.77
N LYS A 321 -1.55 7.38 24.59
CA LYS A 321 -2.80 6.64 24.40
C LYS A 321 -2.92 5.46 25.37
N LEU A 322 -1.87 4.65 25.49
CA LEU A 322 -1.88 3.47 26.36
C LEU A 322 -1.94 3.84 27.86
N VAL A 323 -1.34 4.96 28.26
CA VAL A 323 -1.47 5.46 29.65
C VAL A 323 -2.92 5.83 29.97
N ILE A 324 -3.63 6.47 29.03
CA ILE A 324 -5.01 6.90 29.25
C ILE A 324 -6.01 5.74 29.13
N TYR A 325 -5.86 4.89 28.11
CA TYR A 325 -6.88 3.93 27.69
C TYR A 325 -6.45 2.46 27.77
N GLY A 326 -5.18 2.16 28.06
CA GLY A 326 -4.65 0.78 27.99
C GLY A 326 -5.27 -0.20 28.98
N GLY A 327 -5.80 0.30 30.10
CA GLY A 327 -6.51 -0.52 31.10
C GLY A 327 -8.04 -0.58 30.91
N THR A 328 -8.60 0.28 30.06
CA THR A 328 -10.06 0.50 29.97
C THR A 328 -10.64 0.15 28.60
N SER A 329 -9.88 0.33 27.52
CA SER A 329 -10.35 0.16 26.15
C SER A 329 -9.51 -0.87 25.39
N PRO A 330 -10.04 -2.09 25.11
CA PRO A 330 -9.32 -3.10 24.34
C PRO A 330 -8.86 -2.62 22.96
N GLY A 331 -9.65 -1.75 22.30
CA GLY A 331 -9.29 -1.16 21.01
C GLY A 331 -8.04 -0.27 21.04
N ALA A 332 -7.74 0.37 22.18
CA ALA A 332 -6.51 1.15 22.36
C ALA A 332 -5.27 0.25 22.38
N VAL A 333 -5.38 -0.93 23.00
CA VAL A 333 -4.30 -1.94 23.06
C VAL A 333 -4.16 -2.65 21.71
N ALA A 334 -5.27 -3.03 21.07
CA ALA A 334 -5.26 -3.69 19.76
C ALA A 334 -4.63 -2.79 18.68
N SER A 335 -5.02 -1.51 18.61
CA SER A 335 -4.39 -0.55 17.70
C SER A 335 -2.89 -0.34 17.99
N ALA A 336 -2.50 -0.33 19.27
CA ALA A 336 -1.08 -0.22 19.65
C ALA A 336 -0.23 -1.42 19.19
N TRP A 337 -0.81 -2.63 19.12
CA TRP A 337 -0.10 -3.80 18.63
C TRP A 337 0.22 -3.69 17.13
N TYR A 338 -0.74 -3.20 16.34
CA TYR A 338 -0.53 -2.93 14.91
C TYR A 338 0.49 -1.79 14.69
N GLU A 339 0.47 -0.76 15.53
CA GLU A 339 1.46 0.33 15.50
C GLU A 339 2.86 -0.17 15.86
N ALA A 340 2.97 -1.08 16.83
CA ALA A 340 4.23 -1.75 17.15
C ALA A 340 4.73 -2.60 15.97
N LEU A 341 3.83 -3.34 15.31
CA LEU A 341 4.17 -4.12 14.10
C LEU A 341 4.64 -3.21 12.95
N MET A 342 3.98 -2.07 12.75
CA MET A 342 4.43 -1.04 11.81
C MET A 342 5.84 -0.56 12.18
N GLY A 343 6.07 -0.18 13.44
CA GLY A 343 7.36 0.31 13.93
C GLY A 343 8.49 -0.71 13.76
N VAL A 344 8.24 -1.98 14.06
CA VAL A 344 9.20 -3.08 13.83
C VAL A 344 9.47 -3.27 12.34
N SER A 345 8.44 -3.26 11.50
CA SER A 345 8.59 -3.41 10.05
C SER A 345 9.47 -2.31 9.46
N TYR A 346 9.18 -1.04 9.75
CA TYR A 346 10.01 0.08 9.31
C TYR A 346 11.43 0.03 9.90
N GLY A 347 11.56 -0.31 11.18
CA GLY A 347 12.86 -0.43 11.84
C GLY A 347 13.76 -1.48 11.19
N VAL A 348 13.23 -2.68 10.95
CA VAL A 348 13.95 -3.76 10.24
C VAL A 348 14.30 -3.32 8.83
N GLY A 349 13.36 -2.71 8.09
CA GLY A 349 13.62 -2.18 6.75
C GLY A 349 14.79 -1.18 6.73
N VAL A 350 14.79 -0.20 7.64
CA VAL A 350 15.87 0.79 7.75
C VAL A 350 17.21 0.13 8.07
N VAL A 351 17.23 -0.83 8.99
CA VAL A 351 18.46 -1.56 9.35
C VAL A 351 19.00 -2.34 8.15
N VAL A 352 18.14 -3.07 7.43
CA VAL A 352 18.50 -3.84 6.24
C VAL A 352 19.05 -2.92 5.14
N TYR A 353 18.35 -1.83 4.86
CA TYR A 353 18.75 -0.81 3.88
C TYR A 353 20.10 -0.18 4.21
N ALA A 354 20.27 0.28 5.46
CA ALA A 354 21.51 0.93 5.90
C ALA A 354 22.69 -0.04 5.93
N ALA A 355 22.46 -1.30 6.29
CA ALA A 355 23.50 -2.33 6.33
C ALA A 355 23.90 -2.83 4.93
N ARG A 356 23.07 -2.59 3.90
CA ARG A 356 23.21 -3.12 2.53
C ARG A 356 23.30 -4.64 2.49
N VAL A 357 22.50 -5.30 3.31
CA VAL A 357 22.46 -6.76 3.44
C VAL A 357 21.22 -7.28 2.71
N PRO A 358 21.30 -8.40 1.96
CA PRO A 358 22.40 -9.38 1.90
C PRO A 358 23.47 -9.12 0.82
N GLU A 359 23.31 -8.12 -0.05
CA GLU A 359 24.24 -7.89 -1.17
C GLU A 359 25.68 -7.62 -0.73
N ARG A 360 25.88 -7.00 0.44
CA ARG A 360 27.21 -6.83 1.05
C ARG A 360 27.89 -8.16 1.41
N TRP A 361 27.12 -9.20 1.72
CA TRP A 361 27.66 -10.52 2.09
C TRP A 361 28.01 -11.36 0.86
N ALA A 362 27.31 -11.17 -0.26
CA ALA A 362 27.62 -11.83 -1.52
C ALA A 362 27.42 -10.87 -2.70
N PRO A 363 28.41 -10.00 -2.97
CA PRO A 363 28.33 -9.03 -4.07
C PRO A 363 28.10 -9.71 -5.42
N GLY A 364 27.28 -9.12 -6.29
CA GLY A 364 26.91 -9.68 -7.58
C GLY A 364 25.81 -10.76 -7.56
N ARG A 365 25.51 -11.37 -6.39
CA ARG A 365 24.47 -12.43 -6.31
C ARG A 365 23.06 -11.88 -6.23
N PHE A 366 22.90 -10.66 -5.73
CA PHE A 366 21.61 -10.02 -5.47
C PHE A 366 21.33 -8.89 -6.46
N ASP A 367 21.97 -8.89 -7.64
CA ASP A 367 21.87 -7.80 -8.62
C ASP A 367 20.43 -7.57 -9.15
N LEU A 368 19.62 -8.63 -9.19
CA LEU A 368 18.24 -8.57 -9.68
C LEU A 368 17.20 -8.77 -8.58
N VAL A 369 17.48 -9.62 -7.59
CA VAL A 369 16.49 -10.06 -6.60
C VAL A 369 17.10 -10.12 -5.21
N GLY A 370 16.38 -9.59 -4.22
CA GLY A 370 16.66 -9.78 -2.80
C GLY A 370 17.68 -8.82 -2.20
N HIS A 371 18.14 -7.80 -2.92
CA HIS A 371 19.02 -6.77 -2.35
C HIS A 371 18.27 -5.86 -1.37
N SER A 372 19.02 -5.20 -0.49
CA SER A 372 18.50 -4.47 0.67
C SER A 372 17.42 -3.43 0.34
N HIS A 373 17.57 -2.71 -0.76
CA HIS A 373 16.59 -1.71 -1.22
C HIS A 373 15.23 -2.34 -1.57
N GLN A 374 15.22 -3.51 -2.21
CA GLN A 374 13.98 -4.24 -2.50
C GLN A 374 13.32 -4.71 -1.19
N LEU A 375 14.12 -5.22 -0.26
CA LEU A 375 13.61 -5.66 1.05
C LEU A 375 13.04 -4.47 1.84
N PHE A 376 13.70 -3.32 1.78
CA PHE A 376 13.21 -2.08 2.38
C PHE A 376 11.83 -1.69 1.83
N HIS A 377 11.62 -1.74 0.51
CA HIS A 377 10.31 -1.48 -0.10
C HIS A 377 9.23 -2.43 0.43
N LEU A 378 9.55 -3.73 0.56
CA LEU A 378 8.62 -4.71 1.11
C LEU A 378 8.26 -4.40 2.58
N PHE A 379 9.24 -4.01 3.39
CA PHE A 379 9.00 -3.60 4.78
C PHE A 379 8.20 -2.31 4.87
N VAL A 380 8.35 -1.37 3.93
CA VAL A 380 7.54 -0.16 3.86
C VAL A 380 6.07 -0.50 3.60
N VAL A 381 5.80 -1.36 2.61
CA VAL A 381 4.43 -1.82 2.30
C VAL A 381 3.82 -2.59 3.47
N ALA A 382 4.58 -3.49 4.11
CA ALA A 382 4.13 -4.26 5.26
C ALA A 382 3.81 -3.35 6.47
N GLY A 383 4.68 -2.38 6.76
CA GLY A 383 4.47 -1.41 7.84
C GLY A 383 3.25 -0.53 7.58
N ALA A 384 3.09 -0.04 6.35
CA ALA A 384 1.89 0.69 5.96
C ALA A 384 0.64 -0.18 6.12
N TYR A 385 0.64 -1.43 5.65
CA TYR A 385 -0.52 -2.31 5.80
C TYR A 385 -0.88 -2.56 7.28
N ALA A 386 0.10 -2.78 8.15
CA ALA A 386 -0.13 -2.86 9.59
C ALA A 386 -0.78 -1.58 10.14
N HIS A 387 -0.35 -0.40 9.68
CA HIS A 387 -0.97 0.86 10.07
C HIS A 387 -2.40 1.04 9.55
N TYR A 388 -2.72 0.52 8.37
CA TYR A 388 -4.10 0.45 7.89
C TYR A 388 -4.98 -0.37 8.84
N LEU A 389 -4.50 -1.52 9.33
CA LEU A 389 -5.21 -2.34 10.32
C LEU A 389 -5.39 -1.59 11.66
N ALA A 390 -4.41 -0.78 12.07
CA ALA A 390 -4.57 0.12 13.22
C ALA A 390 -5.68 1.14 12.97
N GLY A 391 -5.74 1.74 11.77
CA GLY A 391 -6.80 2.68 11.35
C GLY A 391 -8.20 2.06 11.41
N VAL A 392 -8.33 0.82 10.95
CA VAL A 392 -9.55 0.00 11.05
C VAL A 392 -9.95 -0.20 12.52
N GLU A 393 -9.00 -0.54 13.38
CA GLU A 393 -9.24 -0.73 14.81
C GLU A 393 -9.64 0.56 15.51
N TYR A 394 -9.08 1.70 15.11
CA TYR A 394 -9.52 3.02 15.59
C TYR A 394 -10.97 3.30 15.26
N LEU A 395 -11.41 2.99 14.04
CA LEU A 395 -12.81 3.17 13.64
C LEU A 395 -13.74 2.25 14.45
N LYS A 396 -13.38 0.96 14.59
CA LYS A 396 -14.12 0.01 15.45
C LYS A 396 -14.30 0.55 16.86
N TRP A 397 -13.21 1.00 17.46
CA TRP A 397 -13.22 1.51 18.82
C TRP A 397 -14.08 2.77 18.92
N ARG A 398 -13.89 3.76 18.03
CA ARG A 398 -14.56 5.07 18.14
C ARG A 398 -16.00 5.11 17.65
N ASP A 399 -16.44 4.15 16.86
CA ASP A 399 -17.86 3.99 16.53
C ASP A 399 -18.67 3.47 17.74
N VAL A 400 -18.03 2.74 18.66
CA VAL A 400 -18.65 2.25 19.90
C VAL A 400 -18.46 3.23 21.06
N ASP A 401 -17.27 3.80 21.18
CA ASP A 401 -16.84 4.66 22.29
C ASP A 401 -16.28 5.99 21.75
N LYS A 402 -17.16 6.97 21.60
CA LYS A 402 -16.79 8.31 21.10
C LYS A 402 -15.97 9.07 22.13
N CYS A 403 -16.44 9.02 23.38
CA CYS A 403 -15.91 9.50 24.65
C CYS A 403 -16.83 8.94 25.76
#